data_AF-A0A957V7I7-F1
#
_entry.id   AF-A0A957V7I7-F1
#
_cell.length_a   1.000
_cell.length_b   1.000
_cell.length_c   1.000
_cell.angle_alpha   90.00
_cell.angle_beta   90.00
_cell.angle_gamma   90.00
#
_symmetry.space_group_name_H-M   'P 1'
#
loop_
_entity.id
_entity.type
_entity.pdbx_description
1 polymer ?
#
loop_
_entity_poly.entity_id
_entity_poly.type
_entity_poly.pdbx_seq_one_letter_code
_entity_poly.pdbx_strand_id
1 'polypeptide(L)'
;ADVKAGDFVVHIEHGIGKFEGLTHMELGGISREYLLVTYARGDKLYVPVHQADRLSRYVGSGDITPPVNRLGTADWQTVKERA
;
A
#
# COMPACT_ATOMS: atom_id res chain seq x y z
N ALA A 1 -2.25 14.79 5.46
CA ALA A 1 -1.24 14.58 4.41
C ALA A 1 -1.94 13.98 3.21
N ASP A 2 -1.91 14.66 2.06
CA ASP A 2 -2.55 14.20 0.83
C ASP A 2 -1.65 13.15 0.16
N VAL A 3 -2.12 11.90 0.08
CA VAL A 3 -1.40 10.82 -0.64
C VAL A 3 -1.92 10.83 -2.06
N LYS A 4 -1.04 11.03 -3.05
CA LYS A 4 -1.45 11.11 -4.45
C LYS A 4 -1.24 9.78 -5.15
N ALA A 5 -2.06 9.52 -6.17
CA ALA A 5 -1.79 8.41 -7.09
C ALA A 5 -0.36 8.55 -7.64
N GLY A 6 0.46 7.53 -7.40
CA GLY A 6 1.89 7.53 -7.68
C GLY A 6 2.79 7.52 -6.44
N ASP A 7 2.31 7.97 -5.28
CA ASP A 7 3.07 7.96 -4.03
C ASP A 7 3.30 6.54 -3.50
N PHE A 8 4.41 6.35 -2.81
CA PHE A 8 4.67 5.11 -2.08
C PHE A 8 3.94 5.13 -0.73
N VAL A 9 3.37 3.99 -0.35
CA VAL A 9 2.65 3.77 0.88
C VAL A 9 3.18 2.53 1.57
N VAL A 10 3.23 2.55 2.88
CA VAL A 10 3.65 1.43 3.72
C VAL A 10 2.42 0.80 4.33
N HIS A 11 2.20 -0.47 4.04
CA HIS A 11 1.23 -1.28 4.74
C HIS A 11 1.90 -2.01 5.90
N ILE A 12 1.33 -1.93 7.10
CA ILE A 12 1.94 -2.52 8.30
C ILE A 12 2.22 -4.03 8.19
N GLU A 13 1.41 -4.77 7.42
CA GLU A 13 1.55 -6.23 7.23
C GLU A 13 2.31 -6.64 5.97
N HIS A 14 2.34 -5.79 4.94
CA HIS A 14 2.82 -6.16 3.61
C HIS A 14 4.07 -5.37 3.16
N GLY A 15 4.43 -4.31 3.88
CA GLY A 15 5.55 -3.44 3.53
C GLY A 15 5.17 -2.39 2.49
N ILE A 16 6.15 -1.98 1.68
CA ILE A 16 6.05 -0.81 0.81
C ILE A 16 5.37 -1.19 -0.51
N GLY A 17 4.28 -0.49 -0.82
CA GLY A 17 3.54 -0.54 -2.07
C GLY A 17 3.46 0.84 -2.71
N LYS A 18 2.96 0.91 -3.94
CA LYS A 18 2.67 2.15 -4.67
C LYS A 18 1.17 2.39 -4.69
N PHE A 19 0.72 3.52 -4.18
CA PHE A 19 -0.68 3.90 -4.20
C PHE A 19 -1.07 4.33 -5.62
N GLU A 20 -2.04 3.66 -6.22
CA GLU A 20 -2.53 3.98 -7.57
C GLU A 20 -3.77 4.88 -7.54
N GLY A 21 -4.48 4.95 -6.41
CA GLY A 21 -5.67 5.79 -6.27
C GLY A 21 -6.78 5.14 -5.46
N LEU A 22 -7.89 5.86 -5.32
CA LEU A 22 -9.12 5.35 -4.72
C LEU A 22 -10.03 4.77 -5.82
N THR A 23 -10.61 3.61 -5.55
CA THR A 23 -11.52 2.89 -6.44
C THR A 23 -12.80 2.54 -5.70
N HIS A 24 -13.94 2.74 -6.34
CA HIS A 24 -15.25 2.33 -5.83
C HIS A 24 -15.60 0.96 -6.41
N MET A 25 -15.88 0.00 -5.54
CA MET A 25 -16.39 -1.30 -5.94
C MET A 25 -17.78 -1.50 -5.34
N GLU A 26 -18.73 -1.90 -6.19
CA GLU A 26 -20.07 -2.29 -5.77
C GLU A 26 -20.07 -3.81 -5.52
N LEU A 27 -20.27 -4.19 -4.26
CA LEU A 27 -20.33 -5.60 -3.84
C LEU A 27 -21.70 -5.85 -3.24
N GLY A 28 -22.53 -6.62 -3.94
CA GLY A 28 -23.88 -7.00 -3.46
C GLY A 28 -24.83 -5.82 -3.28
N GLY A 29 -24.74 -4.79 -4.15
CA GLY A 29 -25.58 -3.58 -4.08
C GLY A 29 -25.12 -2.54 -3.06
N ILE A 30 -23.94 -2.74 -2.44
CA ILE A 30 -23.32 -1.77 -1.55
C ILE A 30 -22.05 -1.24 -2.19
N SER A 31 -22.04 0.04 -2.54
CA SER A 31 -20.85 0.76 -3.00
C SER A 31 -19.88 0.97 -1.85
N ARG A 32 -18.67 0.44 -1.99
CA ARG A 32 -17.58 0.58 -1.01
C ARG A 32 -16.34 1.15 -1.66
N GLU A 33 -15.60 1.91 -0.87
CA GLU A 33 -14.37 2.56 -1.28
C GLU A 33 -13.16 1.72 -0.89
N TYR A 34 -12.24 1.57 -1.83
CA TYR A 34 -10.99 0.85 -1.67
C TYR A 34 -9.83 1.69 -2.19
N LEU A 35 -8.73 1.67 -1.48
CA LEU A 35 -7.44 2.19 -1.91
C LEU A 35 -6.73 1.09 -2.71
N LEU A 36 -6.42 1.40 -3.96
CA LEU A 36 -5.65 0.52 -4.83
C LEU A 36 -4.17 0.75 -4.59
N VAL A 37 -3.46 -0.31 -4.19
CA VAL A 37 -2.02 -0.29 -3.96
C VAL A 37 -1.39 -1.38 -4.81
N THR A 38 -0.40 -1.03 -5.63
CA THR A 38 0.37 -1.98 -6.44
C THR A 38 1.71 -2.29 -5.78
N TYR A 39 2.01 -3.58 -5.67
CA TYR A 39 3.22 -4.16 -5.13
C TYR A 39 4.15 -4.66 -6.25
N ALA A 40 5.29 -5.23 -5.87
CA ALA A 40 6.25 -5.78 -6.82
C ALA A 40 5.59 -6.81 -7.75
N ARG A 41 6.11 -6.94 -8.97
CA ARG A 41 5.62 -7.86 -10.02
C ARG A 41 4.17 -7.63 -10.48
N GLY A 42 3.58 -6.47 -10.15
CA GLY A 42 2.22 -6.11 -10.56
C GLY A 42 1.12 -6.67 -9.66
N ASP A 43 1.47 -7.18 -8.48
CA ASP A 43 0.52 -7.60 -7.45
C ASP A 43 -0.32 -6.38 -7.02
N LYS A 44 -1.65 -6.52 -6.95
CA LYS A 44 -2.56 -5.43 -6.54
C LYS A 44 -3.26 -5.78 -5.23
N LEU A 45 -3.24 -4.84 -4.30
CA LEU A 45 -3.95 -4.91 -3.03
C LEU A 45 -5.06 -3.87 -3.01
N TYR A 46 -6.26 -4.31 -2.64
CA TYR A 46 -7.42 -3.44 -2.46
C TYR A 46 -7.65 -3.29 -0.96
N VAL A 47 -7.21 -2.18 -0.39
CA VAL A 47 -7.37 -1.90 1.03
C VAL A 47 -8.63 -1.08 1.21
N PRO A 48 -9.65 -1.56 1.93
CA PRO A 48 -10.85 -0.77 2.13
C PRO A 48 -10.52 0.50 2.93
N VAL A 49 -11.21 1.62 2.65
CA VAL A 49 -10.89 2.92 3.26
C VAL A 49 -10.94 2.94 4.79
N HIS A 50 -11.73 2.07 5.42
CA HIS A 50 -11.78 1.94 6.88
C HIS A 50 -10.53 1.26 7.47
N GLN A 51 -9.69 0.63 6.63
CA GLN A 51 -8.36 0.12 6.99
C GLN A 51 -7.25 1.02 6.47
N ALA A 52 -7.57 2.22 5.97
CA ALA A 52 -6.57 3.19 5.52
C ALA A 52 -5.60 3.59 6.65
N ASP A 53 -6.01 3.51 7.92
CA ASP A 53 -5.13 3.72 9.07
C ASP A 53 -3.95 2.74 9.12
N ARG A 54 -4.05 1.57 8.47
CA ARG A 54 -2.94 0.61 8.33
C ARG A 54 -1.97 0.96 7.20
N LEU A 55 -2.35 1.92 6.34
CA LEU A 55 -1.56 2.47 5.26
C LEU A 55 -0.99 3.82 5.71
N SER A 56 0.32 3.87 5.89
CA SER A 56 1.03 5.13 6.11
C SER A 56 1.69 5.59 4.83
N ARG A 57 1.71 6.89 4.56
CA ARG A 57 2.51 7.42 3.45
C ARG A 57 3.98 7.08 3.71
N TYR A 58 4.66 6.51 2.71
CA TYR A 58 6.10 6.31 2.81
C TYR A 58 6.79 7.67 2.70
N VAL A 59 7.53 8.05 3.74
CA VAL A 59 8.36 9.26 3.76
C VAL A 59 9.81 8.81 3.78
N GLY A 60 10.37 8.62 2.59
CA GLY A 60 11.78 8.27 2.43
C GLY A 60 12.68 9.48 2.68
N SER A 61 13.84 9.23 3.28
CA SER A 61 14.91 10.24 3.38
C SER A 61 15.66 10.32 2.03
N GLY A 62 15.16 11.16 1.11
CA GLY A 62 15.83 11.51 -0.16
C GLY A 62 15.24 10.88 -1.44
N ASP A 63 15.90 11.11 -2.57
CA ASP A 63 15.54 10.66 -3.93
C ASP A 63 15.65 9.13 -4.17
N ILE A 64 15.71 8.32 -3.12
CA ILE A 64 15.84 6.87 -3.24
C ILE A 64 14.44 6.27 -3.40
N THR A 65 14.19 5.70 -4.58
CA THR A 65 12.97 4.91 -4.82
C THR A 65 13.00 3.69 -3.89
N PRO A 66 12.05 3.54 -2.95
CA PRO A 66 12.06 2.39 -2.05
C PRO A 66 11.87 1.09 -2.84
N PRO A 67 12.46 -0.03 -2.38
CA PRO A 67 12.13 -1.33 -2.93
C PRO A 67 10.65 -1.61 -2.62
N VAL A 68 9.85 -1.78 -3.67
CA VAL A 68 8.46 -2.23 -3.53
C VAL A 68 8.51 -3.69 -3.10
N ASN A 69 7.85 -4.05 -2.01
CA ASN A 69 7.82 -5.42 -1.51
C ASN A 69 6.85 -6.27 -2.34
N ARG A 70 6.95 -7.59 -2.22
CA ARG A 70 6.01 -8.53 -2.84
C ARG A 70 4.91 -8.93 -1.85
N LEU A 71 3.68 -8.90 -2.32
CA LEU A 71 2.51 -9.28 -1.53
C LEU A 71 2.58 -10.77 -1.13
N GLY A 72 2.49 -11.06 0.17
CA GLY A 72 2.46 -12.43 0.71
C GLY A 72 3.83 -13.04 1.09
N THR A 73 4.93 -12.31 0.93
CA THR A 73 6.25 -12.77 1.38
C THR A 73 6.54 -12.28 2.80
N ALA A 74 7.00 -13.18 3.67
CA ALA A 74 7.43 -12.88 5.05
C ALA A 74 8.63 -11.91 5.18
N ASP A 75 9.13 -11.43 4.03
CA ASP A 75 10.25 -10.52 3.87
C ASP A 75 10.11 -9.23 4.70
N TRP A 76 8.89 -8.71 4.85
CA TRP A 76 8.65 -7.50 5.65
C TRP A 76 8.97 -7.66 7.13
N GLN A 77 8.77 -8.86 7.72
CA GLN A 77 9.12 -9.09 9.12
C GLN A 77 10.64 -8.98 9.32
N THR A 78 11.44 -9.50 8.38
CA THR A 78 12.90 -9.42 8.42
C THR A 78 13.42 -8.00 8.19
N VAL A 79 12.75 -7.19 7.37
CA VAL A 79 13.11 -5.77 7.17
C VAL A 79 12.82 -4.96 8.45
N LYS A 80 11.71 -5.23 9.13
CA LYS A 80 11.36 -4.57 10.41
C LYS A 80 12.33 -4.91 11.54
N GLU A 81 12.86 -6.13 11.58
CA GLU A 81 13.86 -6.54 12.58
C GLU A 81 15.24 -5.90 12.38
N ARG A 82 15.50 -5.28 11.22
CA ARG A 82 16.79 -4.66 10.90
C ARG A 82 16.80 -3.13 10.95
N ALA A 83 15.67 -2.48 11.26
CA ALA A 83 15.52 -1.02 11.27
C ALA A 83 15.45 -0.46 12.69
#